data_AF-A0A9Q0UBH4-F1
#
_entry.id   AF-A0A9Q0UBH4-F1
#
_cell.length_a   1.000
_cell.length_b   1.000
_cell.length_c   1.000
_cell.angle_alpha   90.00
_cell.angle_beta   90.00
_cell.angle_gamma   90.00
#
_symmetry.space_group_name_H-M   'P 1'
#
loop_
_entity.id
_entity.type
_entity.pdbx_description
1 polymer ?
#
loop_
_entity_poly.entity_id
_entity_poly.type
_entity_poly.pdbx_seq_one_letter_code
_entity_poly.pdbx_strand_id
1 'polypeptide(L)'
;MDDFKGDVDKESCSKSINETVNGSHQFTIKGYSLAKGMGAGRCIPSDVFNVGGYDWAIYFYPDGKNPEDSSMYVSVFIALASEGTDVRALFELTLVDQSGKGKHKVHSHFDRALESGPYSLKYRGSM
;
A
#
# COMPACT_ATOMS: atom_id res chain seq x y z
N MET A 1 -5.74 68.56 -17.95
CA MET A 1 -6.37 67.46 -18.69
C MET A 1 -5.49 66.27 -18.41
N ASP A 2 -5.81 65.61 -17.31
CA ASP A 2 -4.97 64.58 -16.69
C ASP A 2 -5.32 63.23 -17.29
N ASP A 3 -4.32 62.58 -17.90
CA ASP A 3 -4.43 61.24 -18.47
C ASP A 3 -4.53 60.20 -17.35
N PHE A 4 -5.75 59.75 -17.06
CA PHE A 4 -5.99 58.54 -16.27
C PHE A 4 -5.65 57.31 -17.13
N LYS A 5 -4.40 56.83 -17.02
CA LYS A 5 -4.01 55.53 -17.56
C LYS A 5 -4.38 54.47 -16.51
N GLY A 6 -5.54 53.84 -16.71
CA GLY A 6 -6.06 52.75 -15.89
C GLY A 6 -5.04 51.63 -15.77
N ASP A 7 -4.86 51.18 -14.53
CA ASP A 7 -3.94 50.12 -14.13
C ASP A 7 -4.33 48.82 -14.86
N VAL A 8 -3.35 48.18 -15.49
CA VAL A 8 -3.55 46.96 -16.29
C VAL A 8 -3.85 45.81 -15.34
N ASP A 9 -5.01 45.17 -15.52
CA ASP A 9 -5.41 43.96 -14.78
C ASP A 9 -4.29 42.92 -14.77
N LYS A 10 -3.66 42.71 -13.61
CA LYS A 10 -2.70 41.62 -13.38
C LYS A 10 -3.49 40.33 -13.16
N GLU A 11 -3.77 39.62 -14.23
CA GLU A 11 -4.37 38.30 -14.16
C GLU A 11 -3.46 37.31 -13.41
N SER A 12 -4.06 36.53 -12.51
CA SER A 12 -3.40 35.44 -11.81
C SER A 12 -4.06 34.12 -12.22
N CYS A 13 -3.24 33.14 -12.60
CA CYS A 13 -3.70 31.78 -12.90
C CYS A 13 -3.18 30.79 -11.86
N SER A 14 -3.98 29.77 -11.57
CA SER A 14 -3.54 28.58 -10.82
C SER A 14 -3.91 27.31 -11.59
N LYS A 15 -3.23 26.21 -11.27
CA LYS A 15 -3.52 24.87 -11.81
C LYS A 15 -3.52 23.87 -10.66
N SER A 16 -4.41 22.88 -10.74
CA SER A 16 -4.40 21.70 -9.87
C SER A 16 -3.85 20.52 -10.66
N ILE A 17 -2.92 19.77 -10.05
CA ILE A 17 -2.29 18.59 -10.63
C ILE A 17 -2.52 17.43 -9.66
N ASN A 18 -3.01 16.30 -10.18
CA ASN A 18 -3.18 15.06 -9.42
C ASN A 18 -2.33 13.98 -10.10
N GLU A 19 -1.25 13.55 -9.45
CA GLU A 19 -0.32 12.55 -9.96
C GLU A 19 -0.28 11.33 -9.03
N THR A 20 -0.04 10.15 -9.60
CA THR A 20 0.17 8.91 -8.85
C THR A 20 1.64 8.57 -8.83
N VAL A 21 2.21 8.34 -7.65
CA VAL A 21 3.57 7.83 -7.49
C VAL A 21 3.53 6.32 -7.39
N ASN A 22 4.28 5.64 -8.26
CA ASN A 22 4.38 4.17 -8.27
C ASN A 22 5.64 3.72 -7.54
N GLY A 23 5.55 2.58 -6.85
CA GLY A 23 6.69 1.93 -6.22
C GLY A 23 6.41 0.44 -6.03
N SER A 24 7.47 -0.34 -5.82
CA SER A 24 7.37 -1.78 -5.55
C SER A 24 8.40 -2.19 -4.51
N HIS A 25 8.09 -3.27 -3.78
CA HIS A 25 8.97 -3.84 -2.78
C HIS A 25 8.90 -5.36 -2.85
N GLN A 26 10.07 -6.01 -2.82
CA GLN A 26 10.17 -7.47 -2.82
C GLN A 26 10.56 -7.96 -1.43
N PHE A 27 9.63 -8.65 -0.78
CA PHE A 27 9.86 -9.27 0.53
C PHE A 27 10.11 -10.78 0.37
N THR A 28 11.31 -11.24 0.73
CA THR A 28 11.71 -12.66 0.61
C THR A 28 11.84 -13.31 1.98
N ILE A 29 11.03 -14.34 2.24
CA ILE A 29 11.10 -15.14 3.48
C ILE A 29 11.94 -16.39 3.22
N LYS A 30 13.13 -16.43 3.82
CA LYS A 30 13.97 -17.64 3.82
C LYS A 30 13.55 -18.56 4.97
N GLY A 31 13.56 -19.87 4.74
CA GLY A 31 13.20 -20.85 5.77
C GLY A 31 11.72 -20.86 6.14
N TYR A 32 10.83 -20.59 5.18
CA TYR A 32 9.37 -20.56 5.41
C TYR A 32 8.82 -21.78 6.15
N SER A 33 9.36 -22.98 5.92
CA SER A 33 8.96 -24.20 6.64
C SER A 33 9.15 -24.11 8.15
N LEU A 34 10.13 -23.33 8.63
CA LEU A 34 10.37 -23.07 10.05
C LEU A 34 9.47 -21.95 10.59
N ALA A 35 9.04 -21.04 9.72
CA ALA A 35 8.10 -19.97 10.05
C ALA A 35 6.67 -20.48 10.18
N LYS A 36 6.31 -21.57 9.50
CA LYS A 36 5.02 -22.24 9.69
C LYS A 36 4.97 -22.95 11.03
N GLY A 37 3.86 -22.81 11.74
CA GLY A 37 3.71 -23.28 13.12
C GLY A 37 4.14 -22.26 14.18
N MET A 38 4.48 -21.02 13.80
CA MET A 38 4.68 -19.92 14.75
C MET A 38 3.42 -19.58 15.54
N GLY A 39 2.24 -19.95 15.02
CA GLY A 39 0.93 -19.71 15.64
C GLY A 39 0.20 -18.53 15.00
N ALA A 40 -1.12 -18.61 14.98
CA ALA A 40 -1.98 -17.58 14.41
C ALA A 40 -1.74 -16.21 15.08
N GLY A 41 -1.79 -15.14 14.29
CA GLY A 41 -1.53 -13.77 14.75
C GLY A 41 -0.06 -13.41 14.92
N ARG A 42 0.87 -14.37 14.78
CA ARG A 42 2.32 -14.08 14.72
C ARG A 42 2.71 -13.72 13.29
N CYS A 43 3.44 -12.61 13.14
CA CYS A 43 3.87 -12.13 11.84
C CYS A 43 5.38 -11.98 11.72
N ILE A 44 5.82 -11.93 10.47
CA ILE A 44 7.16 -11.56 10.04
C ILE A 44 7.01 -10.26 9.24
N PRO A 45 7.52 -9.12 9.75
CA PRO A 45 7.49 -7.86 9.02
C PRO A 45 8.59 -7.85 7.95
N SER A 46 8.34 -7.15 6.85
CA SER A 46 9.38 -6.73 5.92
C SER A 46 10.22 -5.60 6.50
N ASP A 47 11.31 -5.25 5.80
CA ASP A 47 11.92 -3.95 5.97
C ASP A 47 10.93 -2.84 5.58
N VAL A 48 11.14 -1.66 6.14
CA VAL A 48 10.39 -0.45 5.77
C VAL A 48 10.87 0.02 4.41
N PHE A 49 9.93 0.39 3.54
CA PHE A 49 10.22 0.94 2.21
C PHE A 49 9.41 2.21 1.94
N ASN A 50 10.02 3.16 1.23
CA ASN A 50 9.41 4.46 0.96
C ASN A 50 8.80 4.52 -0.44
N VAL A 51 7.53 4.92 -0.54
CA VAL A 51 6.81 5.17 -1.81
C VAL A 51 5.91 6.38 -1.64
N GLY A 52 6.02 7.35 -2.56
CA GLY A 52 5.22 8.57 -2.52
C GLY A 52 5.51 9.46 -1.32
N GLY A 53 6.71 9.34 -0.72
CA GLY A 53 7.08 10.09 0.49
C GLY A 53 6.58 9.46 1.80
N TYR A 54 5.93 8.29 1.73
CA TYR A 54 5.44 7.56 2.89
C TYR A 54 6.19 6.26 3.08
N ASP A 55 6.38 5.90 4.33
CA ASP A 55 6.98 4.64 4.74
C ASP A 55 5.90 3.57 4.85
N TRP A 56 6.20 2.41 4.27
CA TRP A 56 5.33 1.25 4.19
C TRP A 56 6.05 0.02 4.71
N ALA A 57 5.27 -0.96 5.17
CA ALA A 57 5.79 -2.29 5.50
C ALA A 57 4.77 -3.37 5.12
N ILE A 58 5.27 -4.56 4.79
CA ILE A 58 4.46 -5.77 4.57
C ILE A 58 4.51 -6.63 5.82
N TYR A 59 3.35 -7.09 6.29
CA TYR A 59 3.23 -8.03 7.40
C TYR A 59 2.74 -9.38 6.86
N PHE A 60 3.59 -10.41 6.99
CA PHE A 60 3.26 -11.77 6.59
C PHE A 60 2.93 -12.62 7.82
N TYR A 61 1.77 -13.27 7.83
CA TYR A 61 1.30 -14.17 8.87
C TYR A 61 1.31 -15.61 8.33
N PRO A 62 2.31 -16.43 8.67
CA PRO A 62 2.42 -17.79 8.14
C PRO A 62 1.20 -18.66 8.48
N ASP A 63 0.59 -18.44 9.64
CA ASP A 63 -0.49 -19.29 10.18
C ASP A 63 -1.85 -18.57 10.24
N GLY A 64 -2.01 -17.52 9.44
CA GLY A 64 -3.19 -16.67 9.44
C GLY A 64 -3.09 -15.55 10.47
N LYS A 65 -3.84 -14.46 10.23
CA LYS A 65 -3.91 -13.33 11.17
C LYS A 65 -4.74 -13.68 12.40
N ASN A 66 -5.85 -14.40 12.22
CA ASN A 66 -6.79 -14.67 13.30
C ASN A 66 -6.73 -16.16 13.70
N PRO A 67 -6.86 -16.48 15.00
CA PRO A 67 -6.91 -17.87 15.46
C PRO A 67 -8.02 -18.71 14.82
N GLU A 68 -9.13 -18.06 14.47
CA GLU A 68 -10.29 -18.68 13.82
C GLU A 68 -9.96 -19.26 12.43
N ASP A 69 -8.93 -18.74 11.75
CA ASP A 69 -8.50 -19.21 10.43
C ASP A 69 -7.89 -20.62 10.49
N SER A 70 -7.67 -21.18 11.69
CA SER A 70 -7.14 -22.53 11.93
C SER A 70 -5.88 -22.86 11.11
N SER A 71 -5.08 -21.84 10.80
CA SER A 71 -3.89 -21.93 9.95
C SER A 71 -4.12 -22.50 8.55
N MET A 72 -5.37 -22.45 8.06
CA MET A 72 -5.76 -22.95 6.73
C MET A 72 -5.16 -22.10 5.60
N TYR A 73 -4.92 -20.82 5.87
CA TYR A 73 -4.38 -19.86 4.92
C TYR A 73 -3.22 -19.07 5.53
N VAL A 74 -2.41 -18.46 4.66
CA VAL A 74 -1.48 -17.39 5.05
C VAL A 74 -2.20 -16.06 4.89
N SER A 75 -1.84 -15.05 5.69
CA SER A 75 -2.35 -13.68 5.53
C SER A 75 -1.21 -12.72 5.22
N VAL A 76 -1.46 -11.76 4.33
CA VAL A 76 -0.47 -10.75 3.91
C VAL A 76 -1.15 -9.39 3.93
N PHE A 77 -0.52 -8.41 4.57
CA PHE A 77 -1.03 -7.05 4.66
C PHE A 77 0.05 -6.05 4.29
N ILE A 78 -0.31 -4.99 3.58
CA ILE A 78 0.48 -3.77 3.49
C ILE A 78 -0.02 -2.79 4.55
N ALA A 79 0.89 -2.10 5.22
CA ALA A 79 0.54 -1.10 6.21
C ALA A 79 1.38 0.16 6.03
N LEU A 80 0.76 1.29 6.33
CA LEU A 80 1.44 2.57 6.48
C LEU A 80 2.24 2.55 7.79
N ALA A 81 3.56 2.73 7.68
CA ALA A 81 4.49 2.76 8.80
C ALA A 81 4.78 4.20 9.27
N SER A 82 4.64 5.21 8.40
CA SER A 82 4.71 6.62 8.80
C SER A 82 3.60 6.99 9.79
N GLU A 83 3.89 7.87 10.74
CA GLU A 83 2.88 8.44 11.63
C GLU A 83 2.11 9.58 10.93
N GLY A 84 0.78 9.62 11.09
CA GLY A 84 0.05 10.89 11.04
C GLY A 84 -0.69 11.33 9.78
N THR A 85 -1.01 10.48 8.80
CA THR A 85 -1.86 10.89 7.66
C THR A 85 -2.69 9.75 7.08
N ASP A 86 -3.97 10.00 6.77
CA ASP A 86 -4.77 9.12 5.93
C ASP A 86 -4.22 9.19 4.49
N VAL A 87 -3.49 8.15 4.08
CA VAL A 87 -2.93 8.07 2.71
C VAL A 87 -3.86 7.26 1.82
N ARG A 88 -4.11 7.80 0.62
CA ARG A 88 -4.81 7.11 -0.46
C ARG A 88 -3.81 6.31 -1.27
N ALA A 89 -3.96 4.98 -1.27
CA ALA A 89 -3.11 4.10 -2.07
C ALA A 89 -3.94 3.03 -2.79
N LEU A 90 -3.48 2.66 -3.98
CA LEU A 90 -3.84 1.41 -4.65
C LEU A 90 -2.64 0.49 -4.59
N PHE A 91 -2.87 -0.80 -4.38
CA PHE A 91 -1.80 -1.77 -4.28
C PHE A 91 -2.20 -3.11 -4.86
N GLU A 92 -1.16 -3.85 -5.23
CA GLU A 92 -1.22 -5.24 -5.63
C GLU A 92 -0.24 -6.03 -4.76
N LEU A 93 -0.72 -7.13 -4.19
CA LEU A 93 0.13 -8.10 -3.49
C LEU A 93 0.24 -9.36 -4.34
N THR A 94 1.47 -9.70 -4.69
CA THR A 94 1.77 -10.84 -5.56
C THR A 94 2.64 -11.85 -4.83
N LEU A 95 2.09 -13.05 -4.59
CA LEU A 95 2.87 -14.20 -4.15
C LEU A 95 3.52 -14.86 -5.36
N VAL A 96 4.85 -14.86 -5.38
CA VAL A 96 5.65 -15.25 -6.54
C VAL A 96 5.74 -16.78 -6.66
N ASP A 97 5.29 -17.33 -7.78
CA ASP A 97 5.54 -18.72 -8.15
C ASP A 97 7.01 -18.94 -8.49
N GLN A 98 7.69 -19.75 -7.69
CA GLN A 98 9.10 -20.09 -7.86
C GLN A 98 9.33 -21.30 -8.78
N SER A 99 8.27 -21.96 -9.27
CA SER A 99 8.39 -23.12 -10.16
C SER A 99 8.78 -22.76 -11.60
N GLY A 100 8.88 -21.47 -11.92
CA GLY A 100 9.17 -20.97 -13.27
C GLY A 100 7.98 -21.02 -14.23
N LYS A 101 6.79 -21.42 -13.75
CA LYS A 101 5.57 -21.54 -14.58
C LYS A 101 4.76 -20.23 -14.65
N GLY A 102 5.21 -19.18 -13.96
CA GLY A 102 4.56 -17.87 -13.95
C GLY A 102 3.17 -17.85 -13.31
N LYS A 103 2.82 -18.85 -12.49
CA LYS A 103 1.50 -18.96 -11.85
C LYS A 103 1.43 -18.18 -10.54
N HIS A 104 1.74 -16.89 -10.61
CA HIS A 104 1.69 -16.02 -9.44
C HIS A 104 0.28 -15.93 -8.87
N LYS A 105 0.16 -15.90 -7.54
CA LYS A 105 -1.12 -15.61 -6.88
C LYS A 105 -1.18 -14.11 -6.61
N VAL A 106 -2.00 -13.43 -7.41
CA VAL A 106 -2.17 -11.97 -7.36
C VAL A 106 -3.43 -11.62 -6.58
N HIS A 107 -3.32 -10.63 -5.68
CA HIS A 107 -4.44 -9.94 -5.06
C HIS A 107 -4.32 -8.46 -5.36
N SER A 108 -5.19 -7.94 -6.23
CA SER A 108 -5.16 -6.57 -6.73
C SER A 108 -6.36 -5.79 -6.22
N HIS A 109 -6.12 -4.57 -5.76
CA HIS A 109 -7.17 -3.59 -5.46
C HIS A 109 -7.38 -2.58 -6.61
N PHE A 110 -6.72 -2.76 -7.76
CA PHE A 110 -6.92 -1.92 -8.93
C PHE A 110 -8.26 -2.19 -9.65
N ASP A 111 -8.82 -3.39 -9.49
CA ASP A 111 -10.00 -3.85 -10.24
C ASP A 111 -11.33 -3.65 -9.49
N ARG A 112 -11.32 -3.16 -8.25
CA ARG A 112 -12.56 -2.83 -7.52
C ARG A 112 -13.11 -1.51 -8.05
N ALA A 113 -14.38 -1.52 -8.46
CA ALA A 113 -15.09 -0.33 -8.88
C ALA A 113 -14.91 0.80 -7.85
N LEU A 114 -14.60 2.00 -8.35
CA LEU A 114 -14.30 3.23 -7.62
C LEU A 114 -15.42 3.72 -6.67
N GLU A 115 -16.49 2.96 -6.46
CA GLU A 115 -17.55 3.30 -5.49
C GLU A 115 -17.03 3.42 -4.04
N SER A 116 -15.83 2.90 -3.75
CA SER A 116 -15.16 3.04 -2.45
C SER A 116 -13.90 3.92 -2.46
N GLY A 117 -13.54 4.54 -3.59
CA GLY A 117 -12.33 5.38 -3.71
C GLY A 117 -11.03 4.61 -3.40
N PRO A 118 -9.86 5.29 -3.42
CA PRO A 118 -8.62 4.70 -2.93
C PRO A 118 -8.76 4.36 -1.44
N TYR A 119 -8.22 3.23 -0.99
CA TYR A 119 -8.25 2.86 0.43
C TYR A 119 -7.53 3.92 1.26
N SER A 120 -8.20 4.40 2.31
CA SER A 120 -7.56 5.21 3.36
C SER A 120 -6.91 4.27 4.35
N LEU A 121 -5.59 4.13 4.26
CA LEU A 121 -4.80 3.32 5.17
C LEU A 121 -4.51 4.13 6.43
N LYS A 122 -5.09 3.69 7.55
CA LYS A 122 -4.87 4.29 8.87
C LYS A 122 -3.66 3.66 9.55
N TYR A 123 -3.00 4.47 10.39
CA TYR A 123 -1.92 4.01 11.26
C TYR A 123 -2.37 2.77 12.06
N ARG A 124 -1.57 1.70 12.00
CA ARG A 124 -1.79 0.40 12.66
C ARG A 124 -3.03 -0.39 12.20
N GLY A 125 -3.31 -0.37 10.90
CA GLY A 125 -4.01 -1.45 10.21
C GLY A 125 -5.33 -1.03 9.59
N SER A 126 -5.48 -1.33 8.31
CA SER A 126 -6.78 -1.43 7.66
C SER A 126 -7.19 -2.90 7.58
N MET A 127 -8.46 -3.16 7.90
CA MET A 127 -9.16 -4.45 7.81
C MET A 127 -8.84 -5.23 6.54
#